data_AF-A0A940LWF3-F1
#
_entry.id   AF-A0A940LWF3-F1
#
_cell.length_a   1.000
_cell.length_b   1.000
_cell.length_c   1.000
_cell.angle_alpha   90.00
_cell.angle_beta   90.00
_cell.angle_gamma   90.00
#
_symmetry.space_group_name_H-M   'P 1'
#
loop_
_entity.id
_entity.type
_entity.pdbx_description
1 polymer ?
#
loop_
_entity_poly.entity_id
_entity_poly.type
_entity_poly.pdbx_seq_one_letter_code
_entity_poly.pdbx_strand_id
1 'polypeptide(L)'
;MGLYYSPSLKGFFDDALHASIPDDAVKINKAAHTALMTAQASGRPITFDAAAGKPVALAPPEPLLADRRAQQLTATRVEAGRRIEAITPLWRQSNDNAVLGELAWRAPEGLSDDEAAQLLEARQRRAAIDAVRQASDALEAAIGAMTVAQLKALDVTQADHWPAAPSRT
;
A
#
# COMPACT_ATOMS: atom_id res chain seq x y z
N MET A 1 -35.04 26.57 -6.82
CA MET A 1 -33.66 26.14 -6.53
C MET A 1 -33.13 25.37 -7.73
N GLY A 2 -32.45 26.09 -8.60
CA GLY A 2 -31.70 25.56 -9.73
C GLY A 2 -30.22 25.43 -9.36
N LEU A 3 -29.63 24.31 -9.77
CA LEU A 3 -28.19 24.09 -9.68
C LEU A 3 -27.58 24.35 -11.05
N TYR A 4 -26.41 24.96 -11.07
CA TYR A 4 -25.69 25.33 -12.28
C TYR A 4 -24.22 24.94 -12.14
N TYR A 5 -23.54 24.76 -13.27
CA TYR A 5 -22.10 24.53 -13.32
C TYR A 5 -21.49 25.51 -14.33
N SER A 6 -20.50 26.29 -13.89
CA SER A 6 -19.75 27.20 -14.75
C SER A 6 -18.47 26.51 -15.26
N PRO A 7 -18.31 26.33 -16.58
CA PRO A 7 -17.09 25.80 -17.18
C PRO A 7 -15.85 26.66 -16.90
N SER A 8 -15.97 27.99 -16.96
CA SER A 8 -14.84 28.92 -16.76
C SER A 8 -14.35 28.92 -15.31
N LEU A 9 -15.26 28.90 -14.34
CA LEU A 9 -14.93 28.88 -12.91
C LEU A 9 -14.74 27.47 -12.35
N LYS A 10 -15.05 26.43 -13.14
CA LYS A 10 -14.99 25.01 -12.76
C LYS A 10 -15.73 24.74 -11.43
N GLY A 11 -16.86 25.42 -11.24
CA GLY A 11 -17.57 25.47 -9.97
C GLY A 11 -19.08 25.31 -10.11
N PHE A 12 -19.72 24.88 -9.02
CA PHE A 12 -21.17 24.76 -8.92
C PHE A 12 -21.78 26.01 -8.30
N PHE A 13 -22.95 26.39 -8.81
CA PHE A 13 -23.72 27.54 -8.37
C PHE A 13 -25.15 27.11 -8.08
N ASP A 14 -25.80 27.85 -7.20
CA ASP A 14 -27.17 27.64 -6.76
C ASP A 14 -27.89 29.00 -6.77
N ASP A 15 -29.02 29.11 -7.47
CA ASP A 15 -29.76 30.36 -7.61
C ASP A 15 -30.40 30.88 -6.32
N ALA A 16 -30.51 30.04 -5.29
CA ALA A 16 -30.96 30.46 -3.97
C ALA A 16 -29.80 30.95 -3.07
N LEU A 17 -28.56 30.52 -3.34
CA LEU A 17 -27.39 30.82 -2.50
C LEU A 17 -26.44 31.86 -3.12
N HIS A 18 -26.38 31.94 -4.45
CA HIS A 18 -25.44 32.81 -5.16
C HIS A 18 -26.17 34.00 -5.76
N ALA A 19 -25.74 35.21 -5.39
CA ALA A 19 -26.34 36.46 -5.85
C ALA A 19 -26.12 36.72 -7.35
N SER A 20 -25.06 36.15 -7.93
CA SER A 20 -24.79 36.17 -9.36
C SER A 20 -24.39 34.77 -9.83
N ILE A 21 -24.94 34.38 -10.99
CA ILE A 21 -24.58 33.16 -11.70
C ILE A 21 -23.84 33.59 -12.97
N PRO A 22 -22.67 33.00 -13.26
CA PRO A 22 -21.94 33.29 -14.50
C PRO A 22 -22.77 33.03 -15.75
N ASP A 23 -22.57 33.83 -16.79
CA ASP A 23 -23.30 33.69 -18.07
C ASP A 23 -23.03 32.35 -18.78
N ASP A 24 -21.86 31.75 -18.53
CA ASP A 24 -21.47 30.45 -19.07
C ASP A 24 -22.01 29.26 -18.27
N ALA A 25 -22.75 29.51 -17.18
CA ALA A 25 -23.21 28.46 -16.29
C ALA A 25 -24.36 27.66 -16.91
N VAL A 26 -24.17 26.34 -17.01
CA VAL A 26 -25.20 25.43 -17.50
C VAL A 26 -26.04 24.89 -16.35
N LYS A 27 -27.36 24.84 -16.53
CA LYS A 27 -28.26 24.27 -15.54
C LYS A 27 -28.11 22.75 -15.47
N ILE A 28 -28.03 22.22 -14.26
CA ILE A 28 -27.98 20.78 -13.97
C ILE A 28 -29.07 20.40 -12.98
N ASN A 29 -29.46 19.12 -12.98
CA ASN A 29 -30.39 18.62 -11.98
C ASN A 29 -29.64 18.14 -10.73
N LYS A 30 -30.38 18.00 -9.61
CA LYS A 30 -29.83 17.57 -8.31
C LYS A 30 -29.15 16.20 -8.36
N ALA A 31 -29.71 15.26 -9.12
CA ALA A 31 -29.14 13.92 -9.26
C ALA A 31 -27.76 13.94 -9.93
N ALA A 32 -27.61 14.73 -11.01
CA ALA A 32 -26.33 14.92 -11.70
C ALA A 32 -25.32 15.61 -10.80
N HIS A 33 -25.72 16.66 -10.08
CA HIS A 33 -24.87 17.32 -9.08
C HIS A 33 -24.36 16.34 -8.02
N THR A 34 -25.26 15.56 -7.39
CA THR A 34 -24.88 14.56 -6.39
C THR A 34 -23.92 13.52 -6.96
N ALA A 35 -24.18 13.01 -8.17
CA ALA A 35 -23.29 12.05 -8.81
C ALA A 35 -21.88 12.61 -9.07
N LEU A 36 -21.79 13.88 -9.50
CA LEU A 36 -20.51 14.55 -9.72
C LEU A 36 -19.76 14.80 -8.41
N MET A 37 -20.46 15.22 -7.34
CA MET A 37 -19.87 15.36 -6.01
C MET A 37 -19.34 14.04 -5.47
N THR A 38 -20.09 12.94 -5.60
CA THR A 38 -19.64 11.60 -5.23
C THR A 38 -18.41 11.18 -6.03
N ALA A 39 -18.38 11.47 -7.33
CA ALA A 39 -17.24 11.17 -8.18
C ALA A 39 -16.00 11.97 -7.75
N GLN A 40 -16.15 13.27 -7.50
CA GLN A 40 -15.06 14.14 -7.04
C GLN A 40 -14.50 13.70 -5.69
N ALA A 41 -15.38 13.33 -4.74
CA ALA A 41 -14.99 12.74 -3.47
C ALA A 41 -14.22 11.41 -3.63
N SER A 42 -14.44 10.71 -4.74
CA SER A 42 -13.71 9.49 -5.11
C SER A 42 -12.43 9.77 -5.92
N GLY A 43 -11.97 11.03 -5.97
CA GLY A 43 -10.74 11.43 -6.68
C GLY A 43 -10.91 11.65 -8.19
N ARG A 44 -12.14 11.67 -8.71
CA ARG A 44 -12.42 11.89 -10.14
C ARG A 44 -12.62 13.37 -10.42
N PRO A 45 -11.72 14.05 -11.15
CA PRO A 45 -11.88 15.47 -11.43
C PRO A 45 -13.09 15.70 -12.33
N ILE A 46 -13.82 16.78 -12.05
CA ILE A 46 -14.96 17.23 -12.85
C ILE A 46 -14.44 18.19 -13.92
N THR A 47 -14.84 17.95 -15.17
CA THR A 47 -14.58 18.85 -16.31
C THR A 47 -15.88 19.14 -17.05
N PHE A 48 -15.85 20.10 -17.97
CA PHE A 48 -16.96 20.36 -18.88
C PHE A 48 -16.77 19.61 -20.20
N ASP A 49 -17.75 18.80 -20.59
CA ASP A 49 -17.83 18.22 -21.92
C ASP A 49 -18.59 19.18 -22.84
N ALA A 50 -17.85 19.87 -23.70
CA ALA A 50 -18.42 20.84 -24.63
C ALA A 50 -19.30 20.19 -25.71
N ALA A 51 -19.04 18.93 -26.09
CA ALA A 51 -19.86 18.22 -27.08
C ALA A 51 -21.21 17.80 -26.48
N ALA A 52 -21.21 17.38 -25.21
CA ALA A 52 -22.43 17.00 -24.50
C ALA A 52 -23.12 18.18 -23.77
N GLY A 53 -22.47 19.34 -23.72
CA GLY A 53 -22.99 20.56 -23.06
C GLY A 53 -23.18 20.42 -21.55
N LYS A 54 -22.41 19.56 -20.87
CA LYS A 54 -22.63 19.24 -19.45
C LYS A 54 -21.33 18.91 -18.71
N PRO A 55 -21.28 19.13 -17.38
CA PRO A 55 -20.17 18.64 -16.57
C PRO A 55 -20.14 17.10 -16.52
N VAL A 56 -18.93 16.55 -16.58
CA VAL A 56 -18.66 15.11 -16.53
C VAL A 56 -17.48 14.84 -15.59
N ALA A 57 -17.50 13.69 -14.90
CA ALA A 57 -16.39 13.24 -14.08
C ALA A 57 -15.43 12.37 -14.90
N LEU A 58 -14.16 12.76 -14.99
CA LEU A 58 -13.13 12.00 -15.68
C LEU A 58 -12.71 10.75 -14.89
N ALA A 59 -11.90 9.89 -15.50
CA ALA A 59 -11.13 8.93 -14.73
C ALA A 59 -10.21 9.68 -13.75
N PRO A 60 -9.94 9.14 -12.55
CA PRO A 60 -8.95 9.72 -11.67
C PRO A 60 -7.61 9.79 -12.41
N PRO A 61 -6.81 10.85 -12.20
CA PRO A 61 -5.50 10.94 -12.83
C PRO A 61 -4.66 9.72 -12.44
N GLU A 62 -3.86 9.19 -13.38
CA GLU A 62 -2.89 8.15 -13.06
C GLU A 62 -1.95 8.69 -11.97
N PRO A 63 -1.73 7.94 -10.86
CA PRO A 63 -0.81 8.34 -9.82
C PRO A 63 0.58 8.59 -10.39
N LEU A 64 1.32 9.52 -9.78
CA LEU A 64 2.67 9.81 -10.21
C LEU A 64 3.56 8.57 -9.97
N LEU A 65 4.64 8.45 -10.73
CA LEU A 65 5.60 7.34 -10.58
C LEU A 65 6.10 7.23 -9.13
N ALA A 66 6.33 8.37 -8.46
CA ALA A 66 6.73 8.42 -7.06
C ALA A 66 5.67 7.81 -6.12
N ASP A 67 4.39 8.12 -6.32
CA ASP A 67 3.28 7.58 -5.52
C ASP A 67 3.14 6.07 -5.72
N ARG A 68 3.26 5.60 -6.97
CA ARG A 68 3.25 4.16 -7.29
C ARG A 68 4.38 3.41 -6.59
N ARG A 69 5.59 3.97 -6.57
CA ARG A 69 6.72 3.39 -5.84
C ARG A 69 6.43 3.36 -4.34
N ALA A 70 5.96 4.46 -3.76
CA ALA A 70 5.63 4.51 -2.34
C ALA A 70 4.57 3.48 -1.93
N GLN A 71 3.56 3.28 -2.78
CA GLN A 71 2.54 2.22 -2.60
C GLN A 71 3.16 0.82 -2.59
N GLN A 72 4.02 0.51 -3.56
CA GLN A 72 4.66 -0.81 -3.64
C GLN A 72 5.67 -1.06 -2.52
N LEU A 73 6.42 -0.04 -2.10
CA LEU A 73 7.30 -0.14 -0.92
C LEU A 73 6.51 -0.42 0.35
N THR A 74 5.38 0.27 0.53
CA THR A 74 4.48 0.02 1.68
C THR A 74 3.92 -1.40 1.65
N ALA A 75 3.44 -1.85 0.49
CA ALA A 75 2.91 -3.21 0.32
C ALA A 75 3.98 -4.28 0.59
N THR A 76 5.21 -4.06 0.12
CA THR A 76 6.37 -4.95 0.37
C THR A 76 6.64 -5.10 1.87
N ARG A 77 6.69 -3.99 2.62
CA ARG A 77 6.93 -4.02 4.07
C ARG A 77 5.81 -4.69 4.85
N VAL A 78 4.57 -4.47 4.43
CA VAL A 78 3.40 -5.13 5.03
C VAL A 78 3.46 -6.64 4.82
N GLU A 79 3.77 -7.10 3.62
CA GLU A 79 3.89 -8.53 3.33
C GLU A 79 5.10 -9.17 4.03
N ALA A 80 6.24 -8.49 4.09
CA ALA A 80 7.39 -8.92 4.88
C ALA A 80 7.00 -9.11 6.37
N GLY A 81 6.28 -8.14 6.94
CA GLY A 81 5.76 -8.23 8.30
C GLY A 81 4.83 -9.43 8.51
N ARG A 82 3.87 -9.65 7.59
CA ARG A 82 2.97 -10.82 7.62
C ARG A 82 3.74 -12.14 7.60
N ARG A 83 4.78 -12.24 6.76
CA ARG A 83 5.61 -13.44 6.62
C ARG A 83 6.48 -13.68 7.85
N ILE A 84 7.06 -12.63 8.43
CA ILE A 84 7.81 -12.71 9.70
C ILE A 84 6.91 -13.21 10.83
N GLU A 85 5.70 -12.67 10.97
CA GLU A 85 4.73 -13.10 11.98
C GLU A 85 4.31 -14.56 11.77
N ALA A 86 4.23 -15.02 10.52
CA ALA A 86 3.94 -16.42 10.20
C ALA A 86 5.09 -17.39 10.54
N ILE A 87 6.34 -16.92 10.55
CA ILE A 87 7.51 -17.69 11.03
C ILE A 87 7.46 -17.78 12.55
N THR A 88 7.36 -16.63 13.23
CA THR A 88 7.34 -16.59 14.69
C THR A 88 6.76 -15.26 15.19
N PRO A 89 5.82 -15.30 16.16
CA PRO A 89 5.23 -14.08 16.72
C PRO A 89 6.25 -13.29 17.54
N LEU A 90 6.02 -11.99 17.72
CA LEU A 90 7.00 -11.08 18.35
C LEU A 90 7.49 -11.53 19.73
N TRP A 91 6.60 -12.07 20.59
CA TRP A 91 6.99 -12.55 21.92
C TRP A 91 8.01 -13.69 21.83
N ARG A 92 7.86 -14.59 20.85
CA ARG A 92 8.78 -15.71 20.65
C ARG A 92 10.10 -15.26 20.05
N GLN A 93 10.09 -14.26 19.18
CA GLN A 93 11.32 -13.60 18.72
C GLN A 93 12.13 -13.00 19.89
N SER A 94 11.45 -12.40 20.86
CA SER A 94 12.12 -11.87 22.06
C SER A 94 12.75 -12.99 22.89
N ASN A 95 12.07 -14.13 23.04
CA ASN A 95 12.62 -15.29 23.73
C ASN A 95 13.82 -15.88 22.97
N ASP A 96 13.72 -16.00 21.64
CA ASP A 96 14.81 -16.48 20.79
C ASP A 96 16.06 -15.60 20.94
N ASN A 97 15.89 -14.27 21.00
CA ASN A 97 16.99 -13.35 21.24
C ASN A 97 17.63 -13.54 22.64
N ALA A 98 16.83 -13.86 23.65
CA ALA A 98 17.34 -14.16 24.99
C ALA A 98 18.16 -15.47 24.99
N VAL A 99 17.62 -16.54 24.38
CA VAL A 99 18.32 -17.83 24.21
C VAL A 99 19.65 -17.64 23.46
N LEU A 100 19.62 -16.87 22.36
CA LEU A 100 20.82 -16.55 21.60
C LEU A 100 21.84 -15.78 22.45
N GLY A 101 21.41 -14.79 23.22
CA GLY A 101 22.30 -14.01 24.08
C GLY A 101 22.92 -14.82 25.22
N GLU A 102 22.12 -15.67 25.87
CA GLU A 102 22.53 -16.47 27.02
C GLU A 102 23.45 -17.63 26.60
N LEU A 103 23.10 -18.35 25.53
CA LEU A 103 23.78 -19.59 25.17
C LEU A 103 24.90 -19.40 24.13
N ALA A 104 24.95 -18.28 23.38
CA ALA A 104 25.94 -18.13 22.29
C ALA A 104 27.41 -18.10 22.76
N TRP A 105 27.67 -17.74 24.01
CA TRP A 105 29.03 -17.67 24.57
C TRP A 105 29.49 -18.97 25.24
N ARG A 106 28.59 -19.93 25.45
CA ARG A 106 28.91 -21.22 26.06
C ARG A 106 29.50 -22.16 25.00
N ALA A 107 30.53 -22.91 25.39
CA ALA A 107 31.08 -23.96 24.54
C ALA A 107 30.01 -25.05 24.30
N PRO A 108 29.92 -25.64 23.10
CA PRO A 108 28.91 -26.66 22.78
C PRO A 108 28.89 -27.84 23.76
N GLU A 109 30.07 -28.23 24.26
CA GLU A 109 30.24 -29.34 25.22
C GLU A 109 29.68 -29.02 26.61
N GLY A 110 29.40 -27.74 26.87
CA GLY A 110 28.82 -27.26 28.13
C GLY A 110 27.30 -27.09 28.08
N LEU A 111 26.63 -27.40 26.96
CA LEU A 111 25.17 -27.34 26.82
C LEU A 111 24.55 -28.72 27.06
N SER A 112 23.39 -28.76 27.70
CA SER A 112 22.55 -29.96 27.65
C SER A 112 21.99 -30.17 26.24
N ASP A 113 21.53 -31.39 25.94
CA ASP A 113 20.89 -31.68 24.64
C ASP A 113 19.68 -30.75 24.39
N ASP A 114 18.90 -30.45 25.43
CA ASP A 114 17.76 -29.53 25.36
C ASP A 114 18.19 -28.09 25.08
N GLU A 115 19.26 -27.60 25.73
CA GLU A 115 19.81 -26.27 25.49
C GLU A 115 20.37 -26.14 24.07
N ALA A 116 21.06 -27.19 23.59
CA ALA A 116 21.58 -27.24 22.22
C ALA A 116 20.45 -27.22 21.18
N ALA A 117 19.37 -27.97 21.43
CA ALA A 117 18.18 -27.97 20.58
C ALA A 117 17.50 -26.59 20.56
N GLN A 118 17.29 -25.96 21.72
CA GLN A 118 16.70 -24.62 21.81
C GLN A 118 17.54 -23.57 21.06
N LEU A 119 18.87 -23.62 21.21
CA LEU A 119 19.78 -22.72 20.51
C LEU A 119 19.72 -22.92 18.99
N LEU A 120 19.68 -24.17 18.53
CA LEU A 120 19.57 -24.50 17.10
C LEU A 120 18.25 -23.96 16.52
N GLU A 121 17.13 -24.21 17.20
CA GLU A 121 15.82 -23.73 16.76
C GLU A 121 15.74 -22.20 16.72
N ALA A 122 16.26 -21.51 17.75
CA ALA A 122 16.30 -20.05 17.80
C ALA A 122 17.12 -19.48 16.63
N ARG A 123 18.26 -20.11 16.31
CA ARG A 123 19.08 -19.74 15.14
C ARG A 123 18.33 -19.97 13.82
N GLN A 124 17.62 -21.09 13.68
CA GLN A 124 16.84 -21.39 12.47
C GLN A 124 15.72 -20.38 12.26
N ARG A 125 14.93 -20.07 13.29
CA ARG A 125 13.88 -19.04 13.22
C ARG A 125 14.45 -17.67 12.88
N ARG A 126 15.58 -17.29 13.52
CA ARG A 126 16.26 -16.03 13.23
C ARG A 126 16.76 -15.94 11.79
N ALA A 127 17.40 -17.00 11.30
CA ALA A 127 17.86 -17.08 9.91
C ALA A 127 16.70 -16.98 8.91
N ALA A 128 15.56 -17.61 9.19
CA ALA A 128 14.36 -17.51 8.36
C ALA A 128 13.80 -16.07 8.34
N ILE A 129 13.77 -15.37 9.48
CA ILE A 129 13.36 -13.96 9.55
C ILE A 129 14.31 -13.08 8.74
N ASP A 130 15.62 -13.27 8.90
CA ASP A 130 16.62 -12.46 8.21
C ASP A 130 16.60 -12.70 6.69
N ALA A 131 16.27 -13.92 6.24
CA ALA A 131 16.01 -14.20 4.83
C ALA A 131 14.79 -13.43 4.28
N VAL A 132 13.70 -13.30 5.05
CA VAL A 132 12.54 -12.48 4.65
C VAL A 132 12.92 -11.01 4.57
N ARG A 133 13.71 -10.50 5.53
CA ARG A 133 14.19 -9.11 5.51
C ARG A 133 15.07 -8.84 4.29
N GLN A 134 16.01 -9.75 3.99
CA GLN A 134 16.86 -9.63 2.81
C GLN A 134 16.06 -9.64 1.51
N ALA A 135 15.03 -10.49 1.42
CA ALA A 135 14.12 -10.51 0.27
C ALA A 135 13.33 -9.21 0.14
N SER A 136 12.84 -8.65 1.26
CA SER A 136 12.19 -7.33 1.31
C SER A 136 13.14 -6.24 0.79
N ASP A 137 14.36 -6.17 1.31
CA ASP A 137 15.36 -5.16 0.91
C ASP A 137 15.68 -5.25 -0.58
N ALA A 138 15.84 -6.48 -1.11
CA ALA A 138 16.08 -6.71 -2.53
C ALA A 138 14.89 -6.26 -3.41
N LEU A 139 13.65 -6.52 -2.98
CA LEU A 139 12.45 -6.10 -3.69
C LEU A 139 12.28 -4.57 -3.64
N GLU A 140 12.55 -3.94 -2.48
CA GLU A 140 12.53 -2.48 -2.33
C GLU A 140 13.57 -1.81 -3.25
N ALA A 141 14.78 -2.37 -3.34
CA ALA A 141 15.79 -1.89 -4.27
C ALA A 141 15.34 -2.03 -5.74
N ALA A 142 14.71 -3.15 -6.11
CA ALA A 142 14.18 -3.37 -7.45
C ALA A 142 13.06 -2.37 -7.81
N ILE A 143 12.14 -2.10 -6.88
CA ILE A 143 11.06 -1.10 -7.03
C ILE A 143 11.61 0.28 -7.39
N GLY A 144 12.76 0.67 -6.83
CA GLY A 144 13.43 1.93 -7.14
C GLY A 144 13.79 2.09 -8.62
N ALA A 145 14.09 0.99 -9.31
CA ALA A 145 14.47 0.97 -10.73
C ALA A 145 13.28 0.69 -11.68
N MET A 146 12.11 0.28 -11.17
CA MET A 146 10.98 -0.10 -12.01
C MET A 146 10.30 1.09 -12.70
N THR A 147 9.80 0.82 -13.91
CA THR A 147 8.90 1.68 -14.69
C THR A 147 7.46 1.60 -14.18
N VAL A 148 6.60 2.53 -14.62
CA VAL A 148 5.16 2.52 -14.27
C VAL A 148 4.49 1.20 -14.65
N ALA A 149 4.80 0.65 -15.83
CA ALA A 149 4.22 -0.60 -16.30
C ALA A 149 4.63 -1.79 -15.43
N GLN A 150 5.91 -1.86 -15.03
CA GLN A 150 6.41 -2.89 -14.13
C GLN A 150 5.79 -2.78 -12.74
N LEU A 151 5.70 -1.57 -12.18
CA LEU A 151 5.06 -1.34 -10.88
C LEU A 151 3.57 -1.71 -10.87
N LYS A 152 2.89 -1.59 -12.02
CA LYS A 152 1.48 -1.99 -12.18
C LYS A 152 1.32 -3.51 -12.25
N ALA A 153 2.30 -4.20 -12.82
CA ALA A 153 2.30 -5.65 -12.94
C ALA A 153 2.86 -6.37 -11.70
N LEU A 154 3.57 -5.65 -10.83
CA LEU A 154 4.17 -6.21 -9.62
C LEU A 154 3.08 -6.65 -8.62
N ASP A 155 3.06 -7.94 -8.33
CA ASP A 155 2.34 -8.53 -7.22
C ASP A 155 3.34 -8.94 -6.13
N VAL A 156 3.47 -8.10 -5.10
CA VAL A 156 4.40 -8.32 -3.98
C VAL A 156 4.10 -9.60 -3.20
N THR A 157 2.94 -10.24 -3.38
CA THR A 157 2.56 -11.45 -2.63
C THR A 157 3.08 -12.73 -3.28
N GLN A 158 3.54 -12.67 -4.53
CA GLN A 158 4.03 -13.84 -5.27
C GLN A 158 5.17 -14.56 -4.55
N ALA A 159 5.09 -15.89 -4.51
CA ALA A 159 6.03 -16.73 -3.77
C ALA A 159 7.48 -16.54 -4.20
N ASP A 160 7.74 -16.27 -5.48
CA ASP A 160 9.08 -16.11 -6.05
C ASP A 160 9.85 -14.90 -5.49
N HIS A 161 9.15 -13.95 -4.88
CA HIS A 161 9.76 -12.80 -4.22
C HIS A 161 10.29 -13.11 -2.81
N TRP A 162 10.01 -14.30 -2.27
CA TRP A 162 10.22 -14.59 -0.85
C TRP A 162 10.84 -15.96 -0.65
N PRO A 163 11.56 -16.17 0.47
CA PRO A 163 12.04 -17.50 0.82
C PRO A 163 10.88 -18.48 1.01
N ALA A 164 11.14 -19.76 0.75
CA ALA A 164 10.19 -20.82 1.06
C ALA A 164 9.81 -20.79 2.54
N ALA A 165 8.53 -20.99 2.84
CA ALA A 165 8.08 -21.06 4.22
C ALA A 165 8.78 -22.24 4.92
N PRO A 166 9.31 -22.05 6.14
CA PRO A 166 9.87 -23.17 6.88
C PRO A 166 8.78 -24.21 7.16
N SER A 167 9.12 -25.48 6.99
CA SER A 167 8.24 -26.59 7.34
C SER A 167 7.84 -26.46 8.82
N ARG A 168 6.54 -26.45 9.12
CA ARG A 168 6.07 -26.53 10.52
C ARG A 168 6.39 -27.92 11.05
N THR A 169 7.44 -28.04 11.85
CA THR A 169 7.69 -29.18 12.76
C THR A 169 6.88 -29.02 14.04
#